data_AF-A0A5C8RSA8-F1
#
_entry.id   AF-A0A5C8RSA8-F1
#
_cell.length_a   1.000
_cell.length_b   1.000
_cell.length_c   1.000
_cell.angle_alpha   90.00
_cell.angle_beta   90.00
_cell.angle_gamma   90.00
#
_symmetry.space_group_name_H-M   'P 1'
#
loop_
_entity.id
_entity.type
_entity.pdbx_description
1 polymer ?
#
loop_
_entity_poly.entity_id
_entity_poly.type
_entity_poly.pdbx_seq_one_letter_code
_entity_poly.pdbx_strand_id
1 'polypeptide(L)'
;MTLDPSIDEIHYEHPTIEGDDSLNLRLIADGTAIHVTALRDADVMPVRPAPPGGVLLLRSFVLTEPRASDARAVWATRKLLVQIGDRLRVLLAVNDGRQHSISDLVPSIQDQGYDPFEAILSLVCRGDLAIDLRDGLHPDVRIVRSKRRDSARPSVDQLGPAYTGLTRR
;
A
#
# COMPACT_ATOMS: atom_id res chain seq x y z
N MET A 1 -2.09 -3.10 -0.32
CA MET A 1 -2.58 -1.71 -0.20
C MET A 1 -1.71 -0.86 -1.09
N THR A 2 -2.31 -0.07 -1.98
CA THR A 2 -1.61 0.79 -2.93
C THR A 2 -1.72 2.23 -2.42
N LEU A 3 -0.65 3.03 -2.58
CA LEU A 3 -0.70 4.47 -2.28
C LEU A 3 -1.29 5.27 -3.45
N ASP A 4 -1.52 4.62 -4.60
CA ASP A 4 -2.10 5.24 -5.79
C ASP A 4 -3.52 4.70 -5.99
N PRO A 5 -4.56 5.55 -5.94
CA PRO A 5 -5.95 5.13 -6.09
C PRO A 5 -6.30 4.64 -7.50
N SER A 6 -5.43 4.87 -8.51
CA SER A 6 -5.61 4.31 -9.86
C SER A 6 -5.17 2.84 -9.97
N ILE A 7 -4.46 2.31 -8.98
CA ILE A 7 -4.07 0.90 -8.95
C ILE A 7 -5.11 0.10 -8.20
N ASP A 8 -5.81 -0.76 -8.92
CA ASP A 8 -6.83 -1.66 -8.38
C ASP A 8 -6.21 -2.80 -7.57
N GLU A 9 -5.18 -3.45 -8.12
CA GLU A 9 -4.55 -4.64 -7.55
C GLU A 9 -3.05 -4.71 -7.86
N ILE A 10 -2.30 -5.34 -6.96
CA ILE A 10 -0.87 -5.66 -7.14
C ILE A 10 -0.67 -7.13 -6.81
N HIS A 11 -0.21 -7.89 -7.79
CA HIS A 11 0.14 -9.30 -7.63
C HIS A 11 1.65 -9.47 -7.69
N TYR A 12 2.21 -10.22 -6.73
CA TYR A 12 3.62 -10.59 -6.76
C TYR A 12 3.79 -11.83 -7.64
N GLU A 13 4.63 -11.71 -8.67
CA GLU A 13 5.00 -12.83 -9.52
C GLU A 13 6.33 -13.38 -9.02
N HIS A 14 6.32 -14.66 -8.66
CA HIS A 14 7.54 -15.31 -8.22
C HIS A 14 8.45 -15.50 -9.44
N PRO A 15 9.74 -15.17 -9.34
CA PRO A 15 10.67 -15.42 -10.43
C PRO A 15 10.65 -16.91 -10.77
N THR A 16 10.46 -17.20 -12.06
CA THR A 16 10.47 -18.59 -12.58
C THR A 16 11.87 -19.18 -12.67
N ILE A 17 12.91 -18.38 -12.43
CA ILE A 17 14.32 -18.77 -12.60
C ILE A 17 15.05 -18.59 -11.29
N GLU A 18 15.73 -19.65 -10.85
CA GLU A 18 16.55 -19.68 -9.64
C GLU A 18 17.73 -18.70 -9.78
N GLY A 19 17.92 -17.81 -8.80
CA GLY A 19 18.95 -16.76 -8.84
C GLY A 19 18.53 -15.44 -9.49
N ASP A 20 17.26 -15.30 -9.89
CA ASP A 20 16.70 -14.04 -10.36
C ASP A 20 16.28 -13.16 -9.17
N ASP A 21 17.10 -12.15 -8.88
CA ASP A 21 16.87 -11.15 -7.81
C ASP A 21 15.89 -10.04 -8.23
N SER A 22 15.25 -10.16 -9.40
CA SER A 22 14.24 -9.20 -9.87
C SER A 22 12.94 -9.31 -9.08
N LEU A 23 12.31 -8.15 -8.87
CA LEU A 23 10.96 -8.06 -8.33
C LEU A 23 9.98 -7.95 -9.50
N ASN A 24 9.22 -9.01 -9.74
CA ASN A 24 8.18 -9.03 -10.78
C ASN A 24 6.81 -8.77 -10.13
N LEU A 25 6.12 -7.78 -10.67
CA LEU A 25 4.80 -7.36 -10.22
C LEU A 25 3.85 -7.34 -11.41
N ARG A 26 2.61 -7.73 -11.17
CA ARG A 26 1.51 -7.48 -12.08
C ARG A 26 0.56 -6.48 -11.43
N LEU A 27 0.51 -5.28 -12.00
CA LEU A 27 -0.39 -4.21 -11.59
C LEU A 27 -1.67 -4.33 -12.41
N ILE A 28 -2.82 -4.18 -11.77
CA ILE A 28 -4.11 -3.98 -12.45
C ILE A 28 -4.50 -2.52 -12.23
N ALA A 29 -4.69 -1.78 -13.32
CA ALA A 29 -5.14 -0.39 -13.30
C ALA A 29 -6.20 -0.18 -14.39
N ASP A 30 -7.39 0.27 -14.01
CA ASP A 30 -8.54 0.47 -14.90
C ASP A 30 -8.84 -0.79 -15.76
N GLY A 31 -8.74 -1.97 -15.14
CA GLY A 31 -8.92 -3.26 -15.81
C GLY A 31 -7.79 -3.69 -16.75
N THR A 32 -6.73 -2.89 -16.88
CA THR A 32 -5.55 -3.20 -17.69
C THR A 32 -4.46 -3.81 -16.82
N ALA A 33 -3.90 -4.94 -17.29
CA ALA A 33 -2.76 -5.58 -16.63
C ALA A 33 -1.44 -5.00 -17.16
N ILE A 34 -0.60 -4.49 -16.25
CA ILE A 34 0.73 -3.97 -16.53
C ILE A 34 1.74 -4.85 -15.79
N HIS A 35 2.64 -5.50 -16.53
CA HIS A 35 3.77 -6.21 -15.93
C HIS A 35 4.87 -5.21 -15.61
N VAL A 36 5.38 -5.24 -14.39
CA VAL A 36 6.49 -4.41 -13.94
C VAL A 36 7.61 -5.31 -13.44
N THR A 37 8.78 -5.19 -14.07
CA THR A 37 10.00 -5.88 -13.63
C THR A 37 10.94 -4.85 -13.04
N ALA A 38 11.11 -4.89 -11.72
CA ALA A 38 12.02 -4.03 -11.00
C ALA A 38 13.39 -4.71 -10.80
N LEU A 39 14.45 -4.01 -11.17
CA LEU A 39 15.82 -4.51 -11.23
C LEU A 39 16.77 -3.62 -10.42
N ARG A 40 17.86 -4.20 -9.90
CA ARG A 40 19.00 -3.39 -9.45
C ARG A 40 19.77 -2.90 -10.66
N ASP A 41 20.42 -1.76 -10.53
CA ASP A 41 21.18 -1.14 -11.63
C ASP A 41 22.31 -2.03 -12.16
N ALA A 42 22.87 -2.90 -11.32
CA ALA A 42 23.92 -3.85 -11.70
C ALA A 42 23.39 -5.02 -12.55
N ASP A 43 22.10 -5.31 -12.49
CA ASP A 43 21.47 -6.49 -13.10
C ASP A 43 20.91 -6.19 -14.50
N VAL A 44 21.18 -5.00 -15.04
CA VAL A 44 20.70 -4.56 -16.36
C VAL A 44 21.28 -5.41 -17.50
N MET A 45 22.36 -6.16 -17.27
CA MET A 45 22.89 -7.13 -18.23
C MET A 45 22.91 -8.52 -17.60
N PRO A 46 22.31 -9.55 -18.22
CA PRO A 46 21.80 -9.62 -19.59
C PRO A 46 20.29 -9.28 -19.65
N VAL A 47 19.95 -8.23 -20.40
CA VAL A 47 18.59 -7.70 -20.54
C VAL A 47 17.63 -8.80 -20.98
N ARG A 48 16.82 -9.32 -20.06
CA ARG A 48 15.55 -9.92 -20.47
C ARG A 48 14.71 -8.78 -21.05
N PRO A 49 14.26 -8.87 -22.32
CA PRO A 49 13.27 -7.92 -22.79
C PRO A 49 12.08 -8.00 -21.84
N ALA A 50 11.56 -6.84 -21.44
CA ALA A 50 10.29 -6.81 -20.72
C ALA A 50 9.27 -7.60 -21.57
N PRO A 51 8.42 -8.42 -20.96
CA PRO A 51 7.34 -9.07 -21.70
C PRO A 51 6.55 -8.00 -22.47
N PRO A 52 5.94 -8.32 -23.63
CA PRO A 52 5.21 -7.33 -24.42
C PRO A 52 4.19 -6.57 -23.56
N GLY A 53 4.30 -5.24 -23.51
CA GLY A 53 3.48 -4.39 -22.64
C GLY A 53 3.99 -4.25 -21.20
N GLY A 54 5.15 -4.80 -20.88
CA GLY A 54 5.82 -4.70 -19.59
C GLY A 54 6.69 -3.46 -19.47
N VAL A 55 6.81 -2.95 -18.24
CA VAL A 55 7.63 -1.80 -17.87
C VAL A 55 8.82 -2.30 -17.05
N LEU A 56 10.02 -1.86 -17.41
CA LEU A 56 11.24 -2.14 -16.67
C LEU A 56 11.55 -0.95 -15.76
N LEU A 57 11.75 -1.23 -14.46
CA LEU A 57 11.93 -0.21 -13.44
C LEU A 57 13.28 -0.39 -12.74
N LEU A 58 14.22 0.51 -13.01
CA LEU A 58 15.53 0.47 -12.35
C LEU A 58 15.48 1.05 -10.95
N ARG A 59 16.27 0.49 -10.04
CA ARG A 59 16.43 1.04 -8.70
C ARG A 59 16.87 2.50 -8.72
N SER A 60 17.83 2.91 -9.53
CA SER A 60 18.24 4.33 -9.62
C SER A 60 17.08 5.24 -10.00
N PHE A 61 16.28 4.85 -10.98
CA PHE A 61 15.10 5.61 -11.43
C PHE A 61 14.10 5.81 -10.28
N VAL A 62 13.80 4.75 -9.52
CA VAL A 62 12.94 4.83 -8.34
C VAL A 62 13.53 5.75 -7.28
N LEU A 63 14.84 5.70 -7.07
CA LEU A 63 15.49 6.53 -6.05
C LEU A 63 15.54 8.02 -6.42
N THR A 64 15.48 8.36 -7.71
CA THR A 64 15.44 9.74 -8.19
C THR A 64 14.02 10.32 -8.29
N GLU A 65 12.97 9.49 -8.30
CA GLU A 65 11.59 9.98 -8.35
C GLU A 65 11.18 10.60 -7.00
N PRO A 66 10.75 11.87 -6.97
CA PRO A 66 10.36 12.55 -5.71
C PRO A 66 9.25 11.81 -4.96
N ARG A 67 8.21 11.36 -5.68
CA ARG A 67 7.09 10.63 -5.09
C ARG A 67 7.50 9.30 -4.45
N ALA A 68 8.50 8.63 -5.01
CA ALA A 68 9.06 7.42 -4.42
C ALA A 68 9.88 7.73 -3.16
N SER A 69 10.44 8.94 -3.04
CA SER A 69 11.09 9.41 -1.82
C SER A 69 10.07 9.68 -0.72
N ASP A 70 8.95 10.33 -1.04
CA ASP A 70 7.85 10.57 -0.11
C ASP A 70 7.19 9.28 0.36
N ALA A 71 6.92 8.35 -0.58
CA ALA A 71 6.41 7.03 -0.24
C ALA A 71 7.37 6.25 0.69
N ARG A 72 8.69 6.40 0.50
CA ARG A 72 9.70 5.84 1.42
C ARG A 72 9.66 6.49 2.80
N ALA A 73 9.45 7.80 2.88
CA ALA A 73 9.28 8.50 4.16
C ALA A 73 8.05 8.00 4.91
N VAL A 74 6.91 7.83 4.22
CA VAL A 74 5.72 7.18 4.81
C VAL A 74 6.04 5.75 5.25
N TRP A 75 6.73 4.95 4.42
CA TRP A 75 7.09 3.57 4.77
C TRP A 75 8.10 3.47 5.93
N ALA A 76 8.91 4.50 6.16
CA ALA A 76 9.85 4.54 7.27
C ALA A 76 9.13 4.47 8.63
N THR A 77 7.90 4.99 8.72
CA THR A 77 7.10 5.02 9.96
C THR A 77 6.34 3.72 10.23
N ARG A 78 6.43 2.70 9.37
CA ARG A 78 5.70 1.42 9.49
C ARG A 78 5.85 0.68 10.83
N LYS A 79 6.97 0.90 11.53
CA LYS A 79 7.27 0.28 12.83
C LYS A 79 6.78 1.10 14.02
N LEU A 80 6.36 2.35 13.79
CA LEU A 80 5.86 3.23 14.84
C LEU A 80 4.50 2.74 15.33
N LEU A 81 4.40 2.44 16.62
CA LEU A 81 3.17 2.01 17.26
C LEU A 81 2.43 3.22 17.84
N VAL A 82 1.45 3.72 17.09
CA VAL A 82 0.55 4.79 17.55
C VAL A 82 -0.38 4.24 18.64
N GLN A 83 -0.47 4.95 19.76
CA GLN A 83 -1.36 4.57 20.85
C GLN A 83 -2.82 4.50 20.37
N ILE A 84 -3.58 3.57 20.93
CA ILE A 84 -4.98 3.34 20.54
C ILE A 84 -5.81 4.63 20.72
N GLY A 85 -5.56 5.39 21.79
CA GLY A 85 -6.27 6.65 22.07
C GLY A 85 -6.03 7.72 20.99
N ASP A 86 -4.77 7.93 20.59
CA ASP A 86 -4.41 8.86 19.51
C ASP A 86 -4.99 8.40 18.18
N ARG A 87 -4.86 7.11 17.86
CA ARG A 87 -5.45 6.52 16.65
C ARG A 87 -6.95 6.75 16.57
N LEU A 88 -7.69 6.53 17.66
CA LEU A 88 -9.14 6.74 17.71
C LEU A 88 -9.50 8.22 17.51
N ARG A 89 -8.76 9.14 18.15
CA ARG A 89 -9.00 10.58 17.98
C ARG A 89 -8.82 11.03 16.53
N VAL A 90 -7.74 10.61 15.88
CA VAL A 90 -7.51 10.91 14.46
C VAL A 90 -8.61 10.31 13.58
N LEU A 91 -8.98 9.05 13.80
CA LEU A 91 -10.03 8.38 13.02
C LEU A 91 -11.42 9.03 13.19
N LEU A 92 -11.72 9.55 14.37
CA LEU A 92 -12.95 10.31 14.61
C LEU A 92 -12.90 11.68 13.93
N ALA A 93 -11.76 12.37 13.96
CA ALA A 93 -11.59 13.66 13.30
C ALA A 93 -11.85 13.57 11.78
N VAL A 94 -11.35 12.53 11.11
CA VAL A 94 -11.56 12.33 9.66
C VAL A 94 -12.91 11.69 9.29
N ASN A 95 -13.80 11.46 10.26
CA ASN A 95 -15.08 10.78 10.03
C ASN A 95 -16.22 11.73 9.60
N ASP A 96 -15.99 13.04 9.59
CA ASP A 96 -16.98 14.05 9.22
C ASP A 96 -17.23 14.15 7.69
N GLY A 97 -16.55 13.32 6.90
CA GLY A 97 -16.63 13.31 5.44
C GLY A 97 -15.85 14.45 4.77
N ARG A 98 -15.12 15.26 5.54
CA ARG A 98 -14.26 16.33 5.02
C ARG A 98 -12.85 15.81 4.77
N GLN A 99 -12.11 16.56 3.96
CA GLN A 99 -10.67 16.38 3.80
C GLN A 99 -9.98 17.18 4.91
N HIS A 100 -8.99 16.57 5.55
CA HIS A 100 -8.18 17.20 6.61
C HIS A 100 -6.73 17.22 6.15
N SER A 101 -5.97 18.24 6.46
CA SER A 101 -4.52 18.21 6.28
C SER A 101 -3.83 17.40 7.37
N ILE A 102 -2.53 17.06 7.21
CA ILE A 102 -1.76 16.51 8.32
C ILE A 102 -1.73 17.51 9.49
N SER A 103 -1.52 18.80 9.19
CA SER A 103 -1.52 19.88 10.19
C SER A 103 -2.80 19.92 11.03
N ASP A 104 -3.97 19.70 10.41
CA ASP A 104 -5.27 19.68 11.11
C ASP A 104 -5.38 18.51 12.10
N LEU A 105 -4.69 17.40 11.80
CA LEU A 105 -4.76 16.17 12.58
C LEU A 105 -3.70 16.08 13.67
N VAL A 106 -2.60 16.85 13.58
CA VAL A 106 -1.52 16.88 14.59
C VAL A 106 -2.05 17.14 16.00
N PRO A 107 -2.98 18.09 16.25
CA PRO A 107 -3.56 18.30 17.58
C PRO A 107 -4.33 17.10 18.14
N SER A 108 -4.70 16.14 17.30
CA SER A 108 -5.34 14.88 17.71
C SER A 108 -4.35 13.85 18.24
N ILE A 109 -3.05 14.14 18.27
CA ILE A 109 -2.01 13.34 18.91
C ILE A 109 -1.66 13.99 20.25
N GLN A 110 -1.77 13.24 21.34
CA GLN A 110 -1.49 13.74 22.70
C GLN A 110 -0.28 13.07 23.32
N ASP A 111 0.07 11.85 22.90
CA ASP A 111 1.28 11.19 23.35
C ASP A 111 2.52 12.02 22.96
N GLN A 112 3.43 12.18 23.91
CA GLN A 112 4.69 12.91 23.74
C GLN A 112 5.85 11.97 23.36
N GLY A 113 5.60 10.67 23.29
CA GLY A 113 6.61 9.63 23.01
C GLY A 113 6.98 9.47 21.54
N TYR A 114 6.33 10.20 20.64
CA TYR A 114 6.64 10.23 19.22
C TYR A 114 6.27 11.56 18.58
N ASP A 115 6.85 11.83 17.42
CA ASP A 115 6.49 12.98 16.61
C ASP A 115 5.04 12.82 16.07
N PRO A 116 4.16 13.82 16.25
CA PRO A 116 2.77 13.75 15.76
C PRO A 116 2.64 13.58 14.26
N PHE A 117 3.55 14.17 13.47
CA PHE A 117 3.54 14.04 12.03
C PHE A 117 3.86 12.60 11.63
N GLU A 118 4.91 12.00 12.22
CA GLU A 118 5.24 10.58 12.03
C GLU A 118 4.11 9.64 12.47
N ALA A 119 3.37 9.98 13.54
CA ALA A 119 2.21 9.21 13.98
C ALA A 119 1.12 9.14 12.91
N ILE A 120 0.80 10.28 12.30
CA ILE A 120 -0.18 10.35 11.21
C ILE A 120 0.32 9.57 9.99
N LEU A 121 1.60 9.70 9.63
CA LEU A 121 2.18 8.91 8.55
C LEU A 121 2.16 7.41 8.84
N SER A 122 2.31 6.98 10.09
CA SER A 122 2.19 5.57 10.47
C SER A 122 0.75 5.06 10.25
N LEU A 123 -0.26 5.88 10.56
CA LEU A 123 -1.66 5.54 10.28
C LEU A 123 -1.95 5.45 8.77
N VAL A 124 -1.34 6.33 7.96
CA VAL A 124 -1.34 6.21 6.50
C VAL A 124 -0.66 4.91 6.07
N CYS A 125 0.55 4.63 6.56
CA CYS A 125 1.33 3.44 6.21
C CYS A 125 0.58 2.13 6.53
N ARG A 126 -0.23 2.12 7.59
CA ARG A 126 -1.06 0.98 8.01
C ARG A 126 -2.38 0.86 7.25
N GLY A 127 -2.72 1.85 6.43
CA GLY A 127 -3.96 1.88 5.65
C GLY A 127 -5.21 2.27 6.40
N ASP A 128 -5.06 2.90 7.56
CA ASP A 128 -6.20 3.49 8.28
C ASP A 128 -6.59 4.84 7.65
N LEU A 129 -5.61 5.54 7.09
CA LEU A 129 -5.74 6.81 6.37
C LEU A 129 -5.21 6.64 4.94
N ALA A 130 -5.66 7.51 4.04
CA ALA A 130 -5.13 7.62 2.69
C ALA A 130 -4.68 9.07 2.44
N ILE A 131 -3.62 9.21 1.64
CA ILE A 131 -2.98 10.48 1.29
C ILE A 131 -2.72 10.47 -0.23
N ASP A 132 -2.82 11.63 -0.86
CA ASP A 132 -2.37 11.82 -2.24
C ASP A 132 -0.98 12.47 -2.23
N LEU A 133 0.02 11.79 -2.80
CA LEU A 133 1.41 12.27 -2.85
C LEU A 133 1.76 12.97 -4.17
N ARG A 134 0.78 13.28 -5.03
CA ARG A 134 1.02 13.97 -6.32
C ARG A 134 1.75 15.29 -6.16
N ASP A 135 1.38 16.05 -5.11
CA ASP A 135 1.93 17.38 -4.82
C ASP A 135 3.08 17.33 -3.79
N GLY A 136 3.51 16.12 -3.41
CA GLY A 136 4.57 15.86 -2.45
C GLY A 136 4.12 15.73 -1.00
N LEU A 137 5.04 15.34 -0.12
CA LEU A 137 4.79 15.16 1.31
C LEU A 137 5.10 16.44 2.10
N HIS A 138 4.05 17.16 2.53
CA HIS A 138 4.16 18.36 3.35
C HIS A 138 2.97 18.47 4.33
N PRO A 139 3.01 19.33 5.36
CA PRO A 139 1.96 19.42 6.40
C PRO A 139 0.54 19.68 5.87
N ASP A 140 0.41 20.45 4.80
CA ASP A 140 -0.90 20.78 4.22
C ASP A 140 -1.46 19.73 3.26
N VAL A 141 -0.77 18.60 3.08
CA VAL A 141 -1.22 17.50 2.22
C VAL A 141 -2.51 16.90 2.76
N ARG A 142 -3.43 16.55 1.84
CA ARG A 142 -4.78 16.13 2.17
C ARG A 142 -4.82 14.66 2.56
N ILE A 143 -5.49 14.41 3.68
CA ILE A 143 -5.78 13.10 4.23
C ILE A 143 -7.29 12.85 4.21
N VAL A 144 -7.63 11.62 3.87
CA VAL A 144 -8.99 11.08 3.98
C VAL A 144 -8.97 9.77 4.74
N ARG A 145 -10.12 9.42 5.33
CA ARG A 145 -10.31 8.09 5.87
C ARG A 145 -10.15 7.06 4.76
N SER A 146 -9.31 6.06 4.99
CA SER A 146 -9.15 4.97 4.03
C SER A 146 -10.47 4.21 3.90
N LYS A 147 -11.01 4.16 2.68
CA LYS A 147 -12.04 3.19 2.32
C LYS A 147 -11.32 1.85 2.24
N ARG A 148 -11.14 1.15 3.36
CA ARG A 148 -10.74 -0.25 3.28
C ARG A 148 -11.71 -0.92 2.32
N ARG A 149 -11.26 -1.35 1.13
CA ARG A 149 -11.93 -2.48 0.48
C ARG A 149 -11.88 -3.57 1.55
N ASP A 150 -13.04 -4.07 1.95
CA ASP A 150 -13.16 -5.34 2.64
C ASP A 150 -12.62 -6.43 1.68
N SER A 151 -11.31 -6.44 1.46
CA SER A 151 -10.63 -7.48 0.72
C SER A 151 -10.59 -8.70 1.63
N ALA A 152 -11.62 -9.52 1.46
CA ALA A 152 -11.67 -10.96 1.71
C ALA A 152 -11.28 -11.43 3.13
N ARG A 153 -12.25 -11.43 4.04
CA ARG A 153 -12.44 -12.67 4.80
C ARG A 153 -12.92 -13.71 3.78
N PRO A 154 -12.24 -14.86 3.58
CA PRO A 154 -12.93 -15.99 2.99
C PRO A 154 -14.13 -16.26 3.90
N SER A 155 -15.33 -16.12 3.36
CA SER A 155 -16.54 -16.60 4.00
C SER A 155 -16.31 -18.07 4.32
N VAL A 156 -16.37 -18.42 5.59
CA VAL A 156 -16.24 -19.80 6.09
C VAL A 156 -17.36 -20.70 5.53
N ASP A 157 -18.33 -20.13 4.82
CA ASP A 157 -19.43 -20.81 4.16
C ASP A 157 -19.05 -21.61 2.88
N GLN A 158 -17.77 -21.69 2.49
CA GLN A 158 -17.33 -22.62 1.42
C GLN A 158 -16.82 -23.98 1.92
N LEU A 159 -16.93 -24.30 3.21
CA LEU A 159 -16.88 -25.68 3.68
C LEU A 159 -18.28 -26.31 3.55
N GLY A 160 -18.61 -26.74 2.34
CA GLY A 160 -19.77 -27.59 2.10
C GLY A 160 -19.66 -28.88 2.95
N PRO A 161 -20.77 -29.38 3.51
CA PRO A 161 -20.75 -30.60 4.30
C PRO A 161 -20.52 -31.79 3.37
N ALA A 162 -19.28 -32.28 3.32
CA ALA A 162 -19.03 -33.64 2.85
C ALA A 162 -19.46 -34.60 3.96
N TYR A 163 -20.26 -35.60 3.56
CA TYR A 163 -20.72 -36.77 4.31
C TYR A 163 -22.03 -36.62 5.11
N THR A 164 -23.13 -37.05 4.49
CA THR A 164 -24.16 -37.87 5.14
C THR A 164 -25.04 -38.59 4.09
N GLY A 165 -25.26 -39.89 4.28
CA GLY A 165 -26.26 -40.73 3.58
C GLY A 165 -25.68 -41.47 2.36
N LEU A 166 -25.45 -42.79 2.35
CA LEU A 166 -26.24 -43.92 2.82
C LEU A 166 -27.69 -43.86 2.29
N THR A 167 -27.96 -44.56 1.19
CA THR A 167 -29.28 -45.13 0.91
C THR A 167 -29.16 -46.41 0.10
N ARG A 168 -29.78 -47.45 0.67
CA ARG A 168 -30.13 -48.74 0.07
C ARG A 168 -30.79 -48.57 -1.29
N ARG A 169 -30.50 -49.50 -2.21
CA ARG A 169 -31.46 -50.47 -2.73
C ARG A 169 -30.72 -51.74 -3.14
#